data_AF-A0AAQ3TNY5-F1
#
_entry.id   AF-A0AAQ3TNY5-F1
#
_cell.length_a   1.000
_cell.length_b   1.000
_cell.length_c   1.000
_cell.angle_alpha   90.00
_cell.angle_beta   90.00
_cell.angle_gamma   90.00
#
_symmetry.space_group_name_H-M   'P 1'
#
loop_
_entity.id
_entity.type
_entity.pdbx_description
1 polymer ?
#
loop_
_entity_poly.entity_id
_entity_poly.type
_entity_poly.pdbx_seq_one_letter_code
_entity_poly.pdbx_strand_id
1 'polypeptide(L)'
;MQNVVQMVSVMSVGHLGELALASASLATSFAGVTGFSLLAGMACSLDTLLCGQAFGAAQHHLLGVYKQRAMLVLALVSVPVAVMWTYTGEIMKLAVPSVVMVCMEWWSFELLVLLSGLLPNPKLETAVLSICLNTISLVFMAPLGLGAAISTRVSNELGAGRPHAARLATLVVAFLALTVGILEGLVEVLGLWFGILCGLVVQMLSLLSITLCAKWDKEVLKAKERVLSAALSV
;
A
#
# COMPACT_ATOMS: atom_id res chain seq x y z
N MET A 1 -18.79 -3.45 -22.47
CA MET A 1 -18.92 -4.69 -23.29
C MET A 1 -18.01 -5.82 -22.79
N GLN A 2 -16.71 -5.60 -22.62
CA GLN A 2 -15.73 -6.65 -22.24
C GLN A 2 -16.06 -7.38 -20.92
N ASN A 3 -16.43 -6.63 -19.87
CA ASN A 3 -16.80 -7.21 -18.57
C ASN A 3 -18.03 -8.13 -18.63
N VAL A 4 -18.99 -7.82 -19.50
CA VAL A 4 -20.23 -8.61 -19.68
C VAL A 4 -19.91 -9.95 -20.33
N VAL A 5 -19.02 -9.95 -21.33
CA VAL A 5 -18.58 -11.18 -22.02
C VAL A 5 -17.80 -12.09 -21.07
N GLN A 6 -16.91 -11.53 -20.23
CA GLN A 6 -16.20 -12.30 -19.22
C GLN A 6 -17.16 -12.90 -18.18
N MET A 7 -18.15 -12.13 -17.72
CA MET A 7 -19.12 -12.61 -16.74
C MET A 7 -19.97 -13.77 -17.29
N VAL A 8 -20.44 -13.69 -18.53
CA VAL A 8 -21.19 -14.77 -19.20
C VAL A 8 -20.33 -16.02 -19.40
N SER A 9 -19.06 -15.86 -19.74
CA SER A 9 -18.11 -16.98 -19.88
C SER A 9 -17.89 -17.70 -18.55
N VAL A 10 -17.63 -16.96 -17.46
CA VAL A 10 -17.44 -17.52 -16.11
C VAL A 10 -18.73 -18.19 -15.59
N MET A 11 -19.90 -17.61 -15.85
CA MET A 11 -21.20 -18.21 -15.53
C MET A 11 -21.42 -19.53 -16.26
N SER A 12 -20.98 -19.63 -17.53
CA SER A 12 -21.09 -20.86 -18.32
C SER A 12 -20.17 -21.96 -17.80
N VAL A 13 -18.98 -21.60 -17.31
CA VAL A 13 -18.02 -22.55 -16.69
C VAL A 13 -18.50 -23.01 -15.31
N GLY A 14 -19.31 -22.22 -14.60
CA GLY A 14 -19.90 -22.59 -13.31
C GLY A 14 -20.75 -23.87 -13.36
N HIS A 15 -21.34 -24.20 -14.50
CA HIS A 15 -22.12 -25.43 -14.67
C HIS A 15 -21.25 -26.71 -14.72
N LEU A 16 -19.93 -26.59 -14.91
CA LEU A 16 -19.00 -27.72 -15.00
C LEU A 16 -18.41 -28.15 -13.63
N GLY A 17 -18.75 -27.45 -12.55
CA GLY A 17 -18.36 -27.76 -11.17
C GLY A 17 -17.41 -26.73 -10.53
N GLU A 18 -17.26 -26.84 -9.21
CA GLU A 18 -16.53 -25.85 -8.38
C GLU A 18 -15.05 -25.72 -8.75
N LEU A 19 -14.38 -26.84 -9.09
CA LEU A 19 -12.97 -26.84 -9.46
C LEU A 19 -12.72 -26.12 -10.80
N ALA A 20 -13.60 -26.36 -11.78
CA ALA A 20 -13.53 -25.69 -13.08
C ALA A 20 -13.75 -24.18 -12.92
N LEU A 21 -14.71 -23.78 -12.08
CA LEU A 21 -14.98 -22.38 -11.79
C LEU A 21 -13.80 -21.69 -11.07
N ALA A 22 -13.20 -22.34 -10.06
CA ALA A 22 -12.05 -21.82 -9.35
C ALA A 22 -10.83 -21.66 -10.27
N SER A 23 -10.55 -22.65 -11.11
CA SER A 23 -9.46 -22.60 -12.09
C SER A 23 -9.67 -21.51 -13.14
N ALA A 24 -10.89 -21.35 -13.67
CA ALA A 24 -11.22 -20.30 -14.63
C ALA A 24 -11.17 -18.89 -14.02
N SER A 25 -11.58 -18.74 -12.77
CA SER A 25 -11.47 -17.48 -12.03
C SER A 25 -10.00 -17.11 -11.78
N LEU A 26 -9.18 -18.08 -11.36
CA LEU A 26 -7.75 -17.88 -11.17
C LEU A 26 -7.05 -17.53 -12.49
N ALA A 27 -7.37 -18.24 -13.57
CA ALA A 27 -6.84 -17.97 -14.91
C ALA A 27 -7.25 -16.60 -15.43
N THR A 28 -8.51 -16.20 -15.23
CA THR A 28 -9.01 -14.88 -15.63
C THR A 28 -8.35 -13.75 -14.84
N SER A 29 -8.17 -13.93 -13.53
CA SER A 29 -7.43 -12.98 -12.68
C SER A 29 -5.97 -12.88 -13.10
N PHE A 30 -5.31 -14.01 -13.35
CA PHE A 30 -3.92 -14.04 -13.83
C PHE A 30 -3.77 -13.34 -15.18
N ALA A 31 -4.64 -13.63 -16.14
CA ALA A 31 -4.66 -12.98 -17.46
C ALA A 31 -5.01 -11.50 -17.35
N GLY A 32 -5.88 -11.13 -16.41
CA GLY A 32 -6.22 -9.76 -16.05
C GLY A 32 -4.98 -8.95 -15.68
N VAL A 33 -4.23 -9.43 -14.69
CA VAL A 33 -3.06 -8.72 -14.17
C VAL A 33 -1.89 -8.72 -15.15
N THR A 34 -1.57 -9.88 -15.75
CA THR A 34 -0.34 -10.04 -16.55
C THR A 34 -0.48 -9.57 -18.00
N GLY A 35 -1.68 -9.67 -18.58
CA GLY A 35 -1.92 -9.35 -19.98
C GLY A 35 -2.84 -8.17 -20.19
N PHE A 36 -4.08 -8.24 -19.71
CA PHE A 36 -5.10 -7.24 -20.04
C PHE A 36 -4.79 -5.86 -19.45
N SER A 37 -4.40 -5.76 -18.18
CA SER A 37 -4.02 -4.49 -17.56
C SER A 37 -2.78 -3.88 -18.21
N LEU A 38 -1.79 -4.70 -18.56
CA LEU A 38 -0.57 -4.25 -19.23
C LEU A 38 -0.86 -3.70 -20.62
N LEU A 39 -1.58 -4.48 -21.44
CA LEU A 39 -1.94 -4.09 -22.81
C LEU A 39 -2.90 -2.90 -22.83
N ALA A 40 -3.89 -2.86 -21.93
CA ALA A 40 -4.80 -1.72 -21.80
C ALA A 40 -4.05 -0.45 -21.35
N GLY A 41 -3.14 -0.58 -20.37
CA GLY A 41 -2.30 0.52 -19.90
C GLY A 41 -1.43 1.09 -21.03
N MET A 42 -0.72 0.22 -21.76
CA MET A 42 0.08 0.65 -22.91
C MET A 42 -0.77 1.22 -24.05
N ALA A 43 -1.94 0.64 -24.33
CA ALA A 43 -2.85 1.16 -25.34
C ALA A 43 -3.32 2.57 -24.97
N CYS A 44 -3.71 2.81 -23.72
CA CYS A 44 -4.08 4.14 -23.23
C CYS A 44 -2.90 5.12 -23.27
N SER A 45 -1.70 4.69 -22.87
CA SER A 45 -0.50 5.52 -22.95
C SER A 45 -0.17 5.90 -24.39
N LEU A 46 -0.22 4.93 -25.32
CA LEU A 46 0.06 5.16 -26.73
C LEU A 46 -1.01 6.04 -27.38
N ASP A 47 -2.30 5.81 -27.10
CA ASP A 47 -3.38 6.65 -27.58
C ASP A 47 -3.23 8.08 -27.06
N THR A 48 -2.97 8.26 -25.77
CA THR A 48 -2.82 9.60 -25.17
C THR A 48 -1.56 10.32 -25.64
N LEU A 49 -0.42 9.61 -25.73
CA LEU A 49 0.84 10.17 -26.18
C LEU A 49 0.78 10.54 -27.65
N LEU A 50 0.35 9.63 -28.53
CA LEU A 50 0.33 9.85 -29.97
C LEU A 50 -0.76 10.83 -30.39
N CYS A 51 -1.96 10.75 -29.79
CA CYS A 51 -3.01 11.73 -30.04
C CYS A 51 -2.63 13.10 -29.47
N GLY A 52 -2.05 13.17 -28.27
CA GLY A 52 -1.62 14.43 -27.66
C GLY A 52 -0.56 15.16 -28.47
N GLN A 53 0.43 14.42 -29.00
CA GLN A 53 1.46 14.99 -29.88
C GLN A 53 0.88 15.41 -31.24
N ALA A 54 0.00 14.60 -31.85
CA ALA A 54 -0.59 14.89 -33.16
C ALA A 54 -1.59 16.06 -33.12
N PHE A 55 -2.41 16.17 -32.07
CA PHE A 55 -3.32 17.30 -31.87
C PHE A 55 -2.56 18.58 -31.53
N GLY A 56 -1.52 18.52 -30.68
CA GLY A 56 -0.67 19.67 -30.38
C GLY A 56 0.09 20.21 -31.59
N ALA A 57 0.42 19.33 -32.56
CA ALA A 57 1.08 19.69 -33.83
C ALA A 57 0.11 19.97 -35.00
N ALA A 58 -1.21 19.99 -34.77
CA ALA A 58 -2.27 20.17 -35.79
C ALA A 58 -2.19 19.22 -37.00
N GLN A 59 -1.54 18.07 -36.85
CA GLN A 59 -1.27 17.10 -37.93
C GLN A 59 -2.23 15.91 -37.87
N HIS A 60 -3.52 16.17 -38.10
CA HIS A 60 -4.60 15.18 -37.99
C HIS A 60 -4.48 14.01 -38.98
N HIS A 61 -3.89 14.23 -40.16
CA HIS A 61 -3.71 13.18 -41.19
C HIS A 61 -2.74 12.07 -40.74
N LEU A 62 -1.75 12.39 -39.91
CA LEU A 62 -0.72 11.43 -39.51
C LEU A 62 -1.18 10.51 -38.34
N LEU A 63 -2.34 10.81 -37.75
CA LEU A 63 -2.91 10.07 -36.64
C LEU A 63 -3.16 8.59 -36.97
N GLY A 64 -3.61 8.29 -38.19
CA GLY A 64 -3.85 6.91 -38.63
C GLY A 64 -2.58 6.07 -38.70
N VAL A 65 -1.48 6.66 -39.20
CA VAL A 65 -0.17 6.00 -39.28
C VAL A 65 0.39 5.75 -37.89
N TYR A 66 0.26 6.72 -36.97
CA TYR A 66 0.68 6.53 -35.58
C TYR A 66 -0.14 5.44 -34.88
N LYS A 67 -1.45 5.36 -35.12
CA LYS A 67 -2.27 4.28 -34.57
C LYS A 67 -1.89 2.90 -35.12
N GLN A 68 -1.57 2.80 -36.41
CA GLN A 68 -1.05 1.56 -37.00
C GLN A 68 0.27 1.13 -36.37
N ARG A 69 1.18 2.07 -36.11
CA ARG A 69 2.43 1.79 -35.40
C ARG A 69 2.18 1.35 -33.96
N ALA A 70 1.25 1.98 -33.25
CA ALA A 70 0.84 1.57 -31.90
C ALA A 70 0.26 0.15 -31.89
N MET A 71 -0.58 -0.20 -32.88
CA MET A 71 -1.11 -1.57 -33.04
C MET A 71 0.01 -2.59 -33.27
N LEU A 72 1.03 -2.26 -34.06
CA LEU A 72 2.19 -3.13 -34.25
C LEU A 72 2.99 -3.31 -32.95
N VAL A 73 3.23 -2.24 -32.19
CA VAL A 73 3.91 -2.32 -30.90
C VAL A 73 3.12 -3.18 -29.91
N LEU A 74 1.80 -2.98 -29.81
CA LEU A 74 0.91 -3.81 -28.98
C LEU A 74 0.92 -5.28 -29.41
N ALA A 75 0.95 -5.55 -30.73
CA ALA A 75 1.05 -6.92 -31.26
C ALA A 75 2.41 -7.57 -30.97
N LEU A 76 3.49 -6.80 -30.97
CA LEU A 76 4.82 -7.31 -30.60
C LEU A 76 4.90 -7.61 -29.10
N VAL A 77 4.25 -6.80 -28.24
CA VAL A 77 4.22 -7.04 -26.79
C VAL A 77 3.26 -8.18 -26.41
N SER A 78 2.25 -8.48 -27.23
CA SER A 78 1.39 -9.64 -26.96
C SER A 78 2.11 -10.98 -27.15
N VAL A 79 3.18 -11.05 -27.97
CA VAL A 79 3.99 -12.26 -28.17
C VAL A 79 4.68 -12.72 -26.87
N PRO A 80 5.48 -11.90 -26.15
CA PRO A 80 6.07 -12.31 -24.89
C PRO A 80 5.03 -12.55 -23.79
N VAL A 81 3.89 -11.86 -23.79
CA VAL A 81 2.77 -12.15 -22.88
C VAL A 81 2.19 -13.54 -23.15
N ALA A 82 2.00 -13.91 -24.43
CA ALA A 82 1.53 -15.24 -24.81
C ALA A 82 2.55 -16.33 -24.43
N VAL A 83 3.85 -16.07 -24.59
CA VAL A 83 4.92 -16.97 -24.12
C VAL A 83 4.91 -17.08 -22.60
N MET A 84 4.71 -15.99 -21.86
CA MET A 84 4.57 -16.03 -20.40
C MET A 84 3.40 -16.92 -19.96
N TRP A 85 2.28 -16.89 -20.70
CA TRP A 85 1.10 -17.71 -20.40
C TRP A 85 1.32 -19.21 -20.63
N THR A 86 2.31 -19.63 -21.43
CA THR A 86 2.64 -21.06 -21.52
C THR A 86 3.35 -21.58 -20.25
N TYR A 87 3.98 -20.69 -19.48
CA TYR A 87 4.66 -21.01 -18.22
C TYR A 87 3.80 -20.76 -16.98
N THR A 88 2.49 -20.48 -17.12
CA THR A 88 1.60 -20.15 -16.00
C THR A 88 1.64 -21.17 -14.86
N GLY A 89 1.80 -22.47 -15.16
CA GLY A 89 1.89 -23.51 -14.12
C GLY A 89 3.08 -23.36 -13.18
N GLU A 90 4.26 -23.04 -13.72
CA GLU A 90 5.48 -22.83 -12.91
C GLU A 90 5.45 -21.46 -12.22
N ILE A 91 4.93 -20.43 -12.90
CA ILE A 91 4.73 -19.11 -12.31
C ILE A 91 3.78 -19.19 -11.11
N MET A 92 2.70 -19.97 -11.21
CA MET A 92 1.76 -20.16 -10.10
C MET A 92 2.39 -20.85 -8.89
N LYS A 93 3.24 -21.87 -9.09
CA LYS A 93 3.95 -22.53 -7.98
C LYS A 93 4.85 -21.57 -7.20
N LEU A 94 5.49 -20.63 -7.90
CA LEU A 94 6.33 -19.60 -7.29
C LEU A 94 5.52 -18.44 -6.71
N ALA A 95 4.42 -18.07 -7.36
CA ALA A 95 3.58 -16.96 -6.96
C ALA A 95 2.71 -17.28 -5.73
N VAL A 96 2.26 -18.53 -5.57
CA VAL A 96 1.39 -18.94 -4.45
C VAL A 96 2.03 -18.62 -3.09
N PRO A 97 3.29 -19.00 -2.79
CA PRO A 97 3.95 -18.61 -1.55
C PRO A 97 4.03 -17.09 -1.34
N SER A 98 4.34 -16.32 -2.38
CA SER A 98 4.41 -14.85 -2.30
C SER A 98 3.04 -14.22 -2.04
N VAL A 99 1.99 -14.69 -2.72
CA VAL A 99 0.61 -14.23 -2.51
C VAL A 99 0.16 -14.56 -1.09
N VAL A 100 0.42 -15.78 -0.61
CA VAL A 100 0.09 -16.17 0.77
C VAL A 100 0.83 -15.31 1.79
N MET A 101 2.11 -15.00 1.57
CA MET A 101 2.88 -14.12 2.45
C MET A 101 2.29 -12.70 2.52
N VAL A 102 2.01 -12.08 1.38
CA VAL A 102 1.44 -10.72 1.31
C VAL A 102 0.01 -10.69 1.88
N CYS A 103 -0.80 -11.71 1.59
CA CYS A 103 -2.14 -11.83 2.17
C CYS A 103 -2.07 -12.05 3.69
N MET A 104 -1.13 -12.86 4.20
CA MET A 104 -0.90 -13.04 5.64
C MET A 104 -0.48 -11.73 6.32
N GLU A 105 0.39 -10.95 5.67
CA GLU A 105 0.80 -9.63 6.15
C GLU A 105 -0.42 -8.69 6.25
N TRP A 106 -1.20 -8.57 5.18
CA TRP A 106 -2.40 -7.72 5.17
C TRP A 106 -3.50 -8.18 6.13
N TRP A 107 -3.77 -9.48 6.18
CA TRP A 107 -4.73 -10.04 7.13
C TRP A 107 -4.28 -9.89 8.57
N SER A 108 -2.97 -9.89 8.85
CA SER A 108 -2.48 -9.63 10.20
C SER A 108 -2.87 -8.22 10.69
N PHE A 109 -2.82 -7.21 9.81
CA PHE A 109 -3.26 -5.86 10.15
C PHE A 109 -4.78 -5.79 10.40
N GLU A 110 -5.59 -6.42 9.54
CA GLU A 110 -7.05 -6.48 9.72
C GLU A 110 -7.45 -7.25 11.00
N LEU A 111 -6.73 -8.32 11.32
CA LEU A 111 -6.98 -9.13 12.51
C LEU A 111 -6.55 -8.41 13.78
N LEU A 112 -5.46 -7.62 13.75
CA LEU A 112 -5.09 -6.69 14.81
C LEU A 112 -6.17 -5.62 15.04
N VAL A 113 -6.77 -5.08 13.96
CA VAL A 113 -7.91 -4.15 14.06
C VAL A 113 -9.11 -4.83 14.74
N LEU A 114 -9.48 -6.03 14.30
CA LEU A 114 -10.55 -6.82 14.92
C LEU A 114 -10.31 -7.12 16.39
N LEU A 115 -9.09 -7.54 16.76
CA LEU A 115 -8.71 -7.84 18.14
C LEU A 115 -8.65 -6.58 19.02
N SER A 116 -8.24 -5.44 18.47
CA SER A 116 -8.29 -4.15 19.19
C SER A 116 -9.72 -3.74 19.55
N GLY A 117 -10.71 -4.21 18.78
CA GLY A 117 -12.14 -4.06 19.07
C GLY A 117 -12.68 -4.94 20.19
N LEU A 118 -11.89 -5.89 20.72
CA LEU A 118 -12.24 -6.73 21.87
C LEU A 118 -11.72 -6.18 23.22
N LEU A 119 -10.92 -5.11 23.21
CA LEU A 119 -10.38 -4.48 24.41
C LEU A 119 -11.47 -3.75 25.21
N PRO A 120 -11.29 -3.52 26.53
CA PRO A 120 -12.27 -2.85 27.40
C PRO A 120 -12.73 -1.47 26.92
N ASN A 121 -11.91 -0.77 26.11
CA ASN A 121 -12.23 0.50 25.45
C ASN A 121 -12.05 0.39 23.92
N PRO A 122 -12.93 -0.34 23.23
CA PRO A 122 -12.69 -0.75 21.85
C PRO A 122 -12.74 0.43 20.87
N LYS A 123 -13.50 1.49 21.18
CA LYS A 123 -13.62 2.70 20.35
C LYS A 123 -12.31 3.50 20.25
N LEU A 124 -11.51 3.52 21.31
CA LEU A 124 -10.27 4.29 21.31
C LEU A 124 -9.16 3.51 20.60
N GLU A 125 -9.01 2.22 20.92
CA GLU A 125 -7.97 1.35 20.36
C GLU A 125 -8.14 1.15 18.84
N THR A 126 -9.35 0.84 18.36
CA THR A 126 -9.60 0.74 16.91
C THR A 126 -9.42 2.07 16.18
N ALA A 127 -9.79 3.20 16.79
CA ALA A 127 -9.59 4.51 16.18
C ALA A 127 -8.10 4.84 16.04
N VAL A 128 -7.31 4.59 17.08
CA VAL A 128 -5.85 4.79 17.05
C VAL A 128 -5.20 3.92 15.98
N LEU A 129 -5.54 2.64 15.91
CA LEU A 129 -4.97 1.72 14.92
C LEU A 129 -5.38 2.07 13.47
N SER A 130 -6.63 2.49 13.26
CA SER A 130 -7.11 2.97 11.95
C SER A 130 -6.42 4.27 11.51
N ILE A 131 -6.16 5.19 12.45
CA ILE A 131 -5.35 6.38 12.18
C ILE A 131 -3.93 5.97 11.78
N CYS A 132 -3.28 5.06 12.52
CA CYS A 132 -1.95 4.57 12.18
C CYS A 132 -1.89 3.96 10.77
N LEU A 133 -2.84 3.10 10.38
CA LEU A 133 -2.87 2.48 9.05
C LEU A 133 -3.11 3.49 7.92
N ASN A 134 -3.97 4.49 8.14
CA ASN A 134 -4.18 5.58 7.18
C ASN A 134 -2.95 6.49 7.06
N THR A 135 -2.25 6.76 8.18
CA THR A 135 -0.99 7.50 8.18
C THR A 135 0.07 6.74 7.38
N ILE A 136 0.23 5.43 7.60
CA ILE A 136 1.15 4.59 6.83
C ILE A 136 0.81 4.67 5.33
N SER A 137 -0.47 4.53 4.98
CA SER A 137 -0.92 4.61 3.57
C SER A 137 -0.59 5.97 2.93
N LEU A 138 -0.76 7.07 3.67
CA LEU A 138 -0.44 8.41 3.20
C LEU A 138 1.06 8.59 2.98
N VAL A 139 1.89 8.08 3.90
CA VAL A 139 3.36 8.14 3.80
C VAL A 139 3.85 7.33 2.60
N PHE A 140 3.30 6.13 2.35
CA PHE A 140 3.69 5.32 1.19
C PHE A 140 3.28 5.92 -0.17
N MET A 141 2.27 6.78 -0.20
CA MET A 141 1.75 7.35 -1.43
C MET A 141 2.73 8.37 -2.06
N ALA A 142 3.53 9.06 -1.24
CA ALA A 142 4.51 10.04 -1.71
C ALA A 142 5.71 9.38 -2.45
N PRO A 143 6.38 8.34 -1.91
CA PRO A 143 7.40 7.57 -2.64
C PRO A 143 6.85 6.91 -3.91
N LEU A 144 5.63 6.38 -3.87
CA LEU A 144 5.01 5.77 -5.04
C LEU A 144 4.75 6.80 -6.15
N GLY A 145 4.22 7.97 -5.81
CA GLY A 145 4.01 9.06 -6.76
C GLY A 145 5.31 9.57 -7.38
N LEU A 146 6.36 9.74 -6.57
CA LEU A 146 7.69 10.12 -7.04
C LEU A 146 8.28 9.07 -7.97
N GLY A 147 8.15 7.78 -7.63
CA GLY A 147 8.59 6.65 -8.44
C GLY A 147 7.93 6.60 -9.82
N ALA A 148 6.61 6.83 -9.87
CA ALA A 148 5.87 6.90 -11.13
C ALA A 148 6.31 8.10 -11.99
N ALA A 149 6.48 9.27 -11.37
CA ALA A 149 6.91 10.49 -12.06
C ALA A 149 8.33 10.36 -12.64
N ILE A 150 9.27 9.79 -11.89
CA ILE A 150 10.65 9.60 -12.36
C ILE A 150 10.73 8.56 -13.48
N SER A 151 10.02 7.44 -13.36
CA SER A 151 9.98 6.41 -14.40
C SER A 151 9.51 7.00 -15.73
N THR A 152 8.46 7.82 -15.70
CA THR A 152 7.94 8.52 -16.89
C THR A 152 8.97 9.51 -17.46
N ARG A 153 9.59 10.36 -16.62
CA ARG A 153 10.61 11.32 -17.06
C ARG A 153 11.83 10.65 -17.66
N VAL A 154 12.38 9.65 -16.99
CA VAL A 154 13.56 8.91 -17.45
C VAL A 154 13.26 8.18 -18.76
N SER A 155 12.10 7.53 -18.86
CA SER A 155 11.66 6.85 -20.09
C SER A 155 11.59 7.84 -21.27
N ASN A 156 11.07 9.05 -21.04
CA ASN A 156 10.98 10.09 -22.06
C ASN A 156 12.37 10.60 -22.50
N GLU A 157 13.28 10.88 -21.56
CA GLU A 157 14.63 11.36 -21.88
C GLU A 157 15.49 10.29 -22.57
N LEU A 158 15.35 9.02 -22.17
CA LEU A 158 15.99 7.89 -22.85
C LEU A 158 15.44 7.71 -24.26
N GLY A 159 14.11 7.80 -24.43
CA GLY A 159 13.46 7.74 -25.74
C GLY A 159 13.89 8.89 -26.68
N ALA A 160 14.25 10.05 -26.13
CA ALA A 160 14.79 11.19 -26.87
C ALA A 160 16.30 11.08 -27.18
N GLY A 161 16.97 9.99 -26.79
CA GLY A 161 18.41 9.79 -27.00
C GLY A 161 19.30 10.69 -26.13
N ARG A 162 18.78 11.19 -25.00
CA ARG A 162 19.50 12.12 -24.10
C ARG A 162 19.87 11.45 -22.76
N PRO A 163 20.90 10.60 -22.72
CA PRO A 163 21.26 9.85 -21.51
C PRO A 163 21.72 10.76 -20.35
N HIS A 164 22.34 11.91 -20.66
CA HIS A 164 22.72 12.89 -19.64
C HIS A 164 21.51 13.50 -18.92
N ALA A 165 20.44 13.83 -19.66
CA ALA A 165 19.21 14.37 -19.07
C ALA A 165 18.47 13.32 -18.24
N ALA A 166 18.45 12.06 -18.69
CA ALA A 166 17.90 10.94 -17.93
C ALA A 166 18.65 10.72 -16.60
N ARG A 167 19.99 10.81 -16.62
CA ARG A 167 20.83 10.71 -15.42
C ARG A 167 20.59 11.88 -14.47
N LEU A 168 20.46 13.10 -14.98
CA LEU A 168 20.13 14.28 -14.18
C LEU A 168 18.75 14.15 -13.54
N ALA A 169 17.72 13.72 -14.29
CA ALA A 169 16.38 13.50 -13.76
C ALA A 169 16.40 12.49 -12.60
N THR A 170 17.13 11.38 -12.77
CA THR A 170 17.28 10.34 -11.73
C THR A 170 17.96 10.90 -10.49
N LEU A 171 19.03 11.69 -10.65
CA LEU A 171 19.73 12.32 -9.53
C LEU A 171 18.84 13.34 -8.80
N VAL A 172 18.12 14.19 -9.52
CA VAL A 172 17.22 15.19 -8.92
C VAL A 172 16.13 14.51 -8.10
N VAL A 173 15.52 13.43 -8.61
CA VAL A 173 14.51 12.70 -7.83
C VAL A 173 15.14 11.92 -6.69
N ALA A 174 16.37 11.42 -6.79
CA ALA A 174 17.05 10.82 -5.66
C ALA A 174 17.25 11.84 -4.52
N PHE A 175 17.67 13.07 -4.83
CA PHE A 175 17.74 14.14 -3.83
C PHE A 175 16.37 14.50 -3.27
N LEU A 176 15.35 14.63 -4.12
CA LEU A 176 13.99 14.93 -3.68
C LEU A 176 13.44 13.83 -2.75
N ALA A 177 13.62 12.56 -3.11
CA ALA A 177 13.21 11.42 -2.31
C ALA A 177 13.95 11.38 -0.95
N LEU A 178 15.25 11.70 -0.93
CA LEU A 178 15.98 11.87 0.33
C LEU A 178 15.40 12.99 1.19
N THR A 179 15.11 14.15 0.60
CA THR A 179 14.51 15.27 1.36
C THR A 179 13.11 14.94 1.88
N VAL A 180 12.28 14.27 1.07
CA VAL A 180 10.95 13.82 1.47
C VAL A 180 11.04 12.77 2.57
N GLY A 181 11.91 11.77 2.45
CA GLY A 181 12.12 10.76 3.48
C GLY A 181 12.65 11.33 4.79
N ILE A 182 13.54 12.35 4.75
CA ILE A 182 14.00 13.05 5.95
C ILE A 182 12.84 13.82 6.60
N LEU A 183 12.01 14.50 5.82
CA LEU A 183 10.85 15.24 6.35
C LEU A 183 9.83 14.30 6.98
N GLU A 184 9.49 13.19 6.31
CA GLU A 184 8.59 12.16 6.82
C GLU A 184 9.13 11.57 8.14
N GLY A 185 10.42 11.17 8.16
CA GLY A 185 11.05 10.65 9.37
C GLY A 185 11.08 11.67 10.52
N LEU A 186 11.32 12.95 10.25
CA LEU A 186 11.28 14.00 11.27
C LEU A 186 9.88 14.18 11.86
N VAL A 187 8.84 14.15 11.03
CA VAL A 187 7.44 14.27 11.46
C VAL A 187 7.06 13.11 12.38
N GLU A 188 7.44 11.88 12.04
CA GLU A 188 7.20 10.70 12.88
C GLU A 188 7.91 10.79 14.22
N VAL A 189 9.18 11.20 14.22
CA VAL A 189 9.97 11.38 15.46
C VAL A 189 9.35 12.45 16.35
N LEU A 190 8.99 13.61 15.79
CA LEU A 190 8.31 14.69 16.54
C LEU A 190 6.96 14.22 17.11
N GLY A 191 6.19 13.47 16.33
CA GLY A 191 4.92 12.88 16.76
C GLY A 191 5.10 11.91 17.93
N LEU A 192 6.14 11.06 17.88
CA LEU A 192 6.46 10.13 18.97
C LEU A 192 6.80 10.86 20.27
N TRP A 193 7.65 11.90 20.21
CA TRP A 193 8.00 12.68 21.39
C TRP A 193 6.81 13.42 22.01
N PHE A 194 5.92 13.96 21.17
CA PHE A 194 4.70 14.61 21.64
C PHE A 194 3.76 13.61 22.34
N GLY A 195 3.64 12.39 21.80
CA GLY A 195 2.88 11.31 22.42
C GLY A 195 3.42 10.91 23.80
N ILE A 196 4.75 10.75 23.93
CA ILE A 196 5.41 10.44 25.20
C ILE A 196 5.17 11.55 26.24
N LEU A 197 5.32 12.82 25.86
CA LEU A 197 5.10 13.95 26.75
C LEU A 197 3.65 13.99 27.27
N CYS A 198 2.68 13.80 26.38
CA CYS A 198 1.26 13.76 26.75
C CYS A 198 0.98 12.61 27.73
N GLY A 199 1.51 11.40 27.47
CA GLY A 199 1.38 10.25 28.35
C GLY A 199 1.95 10.49 29.75
N LEU A 200 3.15 11.09 29.84
CA LEU A 200 3.77 11.45 31.12
C LEU A 200 2.94 12.47 31.89
N VAL A 201 2.35 13.46 31.22
CA VAL A 201 1.46 14.46 31.85
C VAL A 201 0.22 13.79 32.42
N VAL A 202 -0.44 12.91 31.66
CA VAL A 202 -1.64 12.18 32.15
C VAL A 202 -1.29 11.26 33.33
N GLN A 203 -0.14 10.60 33.28
CA GLN A 203 0.34 9.77 34.39
C GLN A 203 0.63 10.61 35.64
N MET A 204 1.25 11.78 35.48
CA MET A 204 1.48 12.72 36.59
C MET A 204 0.18 13.23 37.20
N LEU A 205 -0.81 13.60 36.37
CA LEU A 205 -2.10 14.09 36.84
C LEU A 205 -2.90 13.01 37.58
N SER A 206 -2.91 11.77 37.06
CA SER A 206 -3.60 10.65 37.73
C SER A 206 -2.94 10.29 39.06
N LEU A 207 -1.61 10.23 39.13
CA LEU A 207 -0.89 10.03 40.39
C LEU A 207 -1.14 11.18 41.37
N LEU A 208 -1.20 12.43 40.90
CA LEU A 208 -1.52 13.59 41.72
C LEU A 208 -2.95 13.50 42.27
N SER A 209 -3.93 13.14 41.44
CA SER A 209 -5.31 12.93 41.89
C SER A 209 -5.40 11.82 42.94
N ILE A 210 -4.71 10.69 42.76
CA ILE A 210 -4.65 9.61 43.76
C ILE A 210 -4.01 10.12 45.05
N THR A 211 -2.91 10.87 44.95
CA THR A 211 -2.19 11.45 46.10
C THR A 211 -3.07 12.44 46.88
N LEU A 212 -3.85 13.28 46.18
CA LEU A 212 -4.74 14.26 46.80
C LEU A 212 -6.02 13.62 47.36
N CYS A 213 -6.52 12.55 46.74
CA CYS A 213 -7.72 11.84 47.19
C CYS A 213 -7.43 10.73 48.22
N ALA A 214 -6.17 10.34 48.41
CA ALA A 214 -5.77 9.39 49.44
C ALA A 214 -6.04 9.99 50.82
N LYS A 215 -6.85 9.30 51.63
CA LYS A 215 -7.04 9.63 53.04
C LYS A 215 -5.78 9.22 53.81
N TRP A 216 -4.78 10.09 53.78
CA TRP A 216 -3.47 9.90 54.42
C TRP A 216 -3.59 9.50 55.89
N ASP A 217 -4.56 10.04 56.63
CA ASP A 217 -4.79 9.67 58.05
C ASP A 217 -5.10 8.18 58.25
N LYS A 218 -5.88 7.57 57.34
CA LYS A 218 -6.21 6.15 57.42
C LYS A 218 -5.03 5.26 57.03
N GLU A 219 -4.23 5.68 56.06
CA GLU A 219 -3.04 4.95 55.63
C GLU A 219 -1.93 5.00 56.70
N VAL A 220 -1.75 6.14 57.36
CA VAL A 220 -0.79 6.29 58.48
C VAL A 220 -1.18 5.41 59.68
N LEU A 221 -2.47 5.34 60.04
CA LEU A 221 -2.96 4.45 61.10
C LEU A 221 -2.71 2.98 60.78
N LYS A 222 -3.03 2.54 59.55
CA LYS A 222 -2.74 1.18 59.06
C LYS A 222 -1.25 0.85 59.11
N ALA A 223 -0.39 1.80 58.74
CA ALA A 223 1.05 1.61 58.79
C ALA A 223 1.56 1.44 60.24
N LYS A 224 1.05 2.25 61.17
CA LYS A 224 1.37 2.12 62.61
C LYS A 224 0.96 0.75 63.18
N GLU A 225 -0.22 0.26 62.81
CA GLU A 225 -0.74 -1.06 63.23
C GLU A 225 0.12 -2.23 62.73
N ARG A 226 0.62 -2.16 61.49
CA ARG A 226 1.52 -3.17 60.92
C ARG A 226 2.87 -3.22 61.62
N VAL A 227 3.43 -2.05 61.97
CA VAL A 227 4.70 -1.99 62.71
C VAL A 227 4.53 -2.53 64.13
N LEU A 228 3.41 -2.19 64.80
CA LEU A 228 3.13 -2.67 66.15
C LEU A 228 2.93 -4.19 66.19
N SER A 229 2.21 -4.76 65.21
CA SER A 229 2.02 -6.21 65.10
C SER A 229 3.31 -6.96 64.78
N ALA A 230 4.18 -6.41 63.93
CA ALA A 230 5.50 -6.97 63.65
C ALA A 230 6.46 -6.89 64.86
N ALA A 231 6.38 -5.83 65.66
CA ALA A 231 7.17 -5.67 66.88
C ALA A 231 6.70 -6.58 68.03
N LEU A 232 5.42 -6.96 68.04
CA LEU A 232 4.84 -7.92 69.01
C LEU A 232 5.08 -9.39 68.61
N SER A 233 5.55 -9.66 67.39
CA SER A 233 5.85 -11.01 66.90
C SER A 233 7.32 -11.44 67.05
N VAL A 234 8.14 -10.64 67.76
CA VAL A 234 9.55 -10.91 68.12
C VAL A 234 9.64 -11.02 69.64
#